data_AF-A0A4Y2IWM9-F1
#
_entry.id   AF-A0A4Y2IWM9-F1
#
_cell.length_a   1.000
_cell.length_b   1.000
_cell.length_c   1.000
_cell.angle_alpha   90.00
_cell.angle_beta   90.00
_cell.angle_gamma   90.00
#
_symmetry.space_group_name_H-M   'P 1'
#
loop_
_entity.id
_entity.type
_entity.pdbx_description
1 polymer ?
#
loop_
_entity_poly.entity_id
_entity_poly.type
_entity_poly.pdbx_seq_one_letter_code
_entity_poly.pdbx_strand_id
1 'polypeptide(L)'
;MKKCTCNRGAADQGGTCTEMCMQDTDCQNGGICNTETGLCMCKPHTSGEKCENIEGCDSLNCLEKSAKCIYDIDKSETTCKCDDENSYYENEECNSSPCSNDDECEYPLKCIDEGFGEGQVCSRK
;
A
#
# COMPACT_ATOMS: atom_id res chain seq x y z
N MET A 1 -10.25 -35.60 -16.62
CA MET A 1 -9.78 -34.35 -15.97
C MET A 1 -9.58 -34.63 -14.50
N LYS A 2 -8.40 -34.36 -13.93
CA LYS A 2 -8.21 -34.33 -12.47
C LYS A 2 -8.73 -32.98 -12.00
N LYS A 3 -9.78 -32.95 -11.16
CA LYS A 3 -10.15 -31.74 -10.42
C LYS A 3 -9.23 -31.64 -9.22
N CYS A 4 -8.61 -30.49 -8.99
CA CYS A 4 -8.00 -30.21 -7.70
C CYS A 4 -9.10 -30.28 -6.64
N THR A 5 -8.87 -31.06 -5.59
CA THR A 5 -9.77 -31.13 -4.44
C THR A 5 -9.11 -30.34 -3.33
N CYS A 6 -9.65 -29.17 -3.03
CA CYS A 6 -9.15 -28.32 -1.97
C CYS A 6 -9.71 -28.73 -0.62
N ASN A 7 -8.94 -28.49 0.44
CA ASN A 7 -9.42 -28.67 1.80
C ASN A 7 -10.58 -27.72 2.10
N ARG A 8 -11.39 -28.06 3.10
CA ARG A 8 -12.46 -27.15 3.56
C ARG A 8 -11.84 -25.81 3.97
N GLY A 9 -12.37 -24.72 3.43
CA GLY A 9 -11.82 -23.38 3.63
C GLY A 9 -10.94 -22.89 2.48
N ALA A 10 -10.69 -23.70 1.46
CA ALA A 10 -9.93 -23.31 0.28
C ALA A 10 -10.70 -23.54 -1.03
N ALA A 11 -10.50 -22.64 -1.99
CA ALA A 11 -11.08 -22.68 -3.33
C ALA A 11 -10.00 -22.96 -4.39
N ASP A 12 -10.40 -23.56 -5.51
CA ASP A 12 -9.49 -23.80 -6.65
C ASP A 12 -9.41 -22.54 -7.50
N GLN A 13 -8.22 -21.94 -7.56
CA GLN A 13 -7.91 -20.79 -8.41
C GLN A 13 -6.81 -21.20 -9.40
N GLY A 14 -7.23 -21.66 -10.58
CA GLY A 14 -6.29 -22.03 -11.65
C GLY A 14 -5.40 -23.24 -11.35
N GLY A 15 -5.86 -24.16 -10.49
CA GLY A 15 -5.13 -25.37 -10.12
C GLY A 15 -4.39 -25.28 -8.77
N THR A 16 -4.40 -24.11 -8.13
CA THR A 16 -3.87 -23.90 -6.77
C THR A 16 -5.04 -23.75 -5.80
N CYS A 17 -4.93 -24.37 -4.63
CA CYS A 17 -5.91 -24.20 -3.55
C CYS A 17 -5.56 -22.97 -2.71
N THR A 18 -6.42 -21.96 -2.76
CA THR A 18 -6.23 -20.66 -2.12
C THR A 18 -7.21 -20.50 -0.97
N GLU A 19 -6.84 -19.74 0.07
CA GLU A 19 -7.75 -19.48 1.19
C GLU A 19 -8.98 -18.72 0.69
N MET A 20 -10.17 -19.17 1.09
CA MET A 20 -11.40 -18.49 0.69
C MET A 20 -11.59 -17.17 1.42
N CYS A 21 -12.10 -16.17 0.70
CA CYS A 21 -12.71 -15.00 1.32
C CYS A 21 -14.13 -15.32 1.79
N MET A 22 -14.57 -14.64 2.85
CA MET A 22 -15.93 -14.71 3.40
C MET A 22 -16.63 -13.36 3.34
N GLN A 23 -15.87 -12.27 3.37
CA GLN A 23 -16.34 -10.90 3.29
C GLN A 23 -15.34 -10.01 2.56
N ASP A 24 -15.77 -8.84 2.08
CA ASP A 24 -14.93 -7.94 1.28
C ASP A 24 -13.65 -7.51 2.00
N THR A 25 -13.66 -7.42 3.33
CA THR A 25 -12.47 -7.05 4.12
C THR A 25 -11.38 -8.12 4.11
N ASP A 26 -11.68 -9.34 3.68
CA ASP A 26 -10.67 -10.40 3.50
C ASP A 26 -9.84 -10.15 2.24
N CYS A 27 -10.33 -9.30 1.35
CA CYS A 27 -9.65 -8.83 0.15
C CYS A 27 -9.01 -7.45 0.42
N GLN A 28 -7.79 -7.28 -0.07
CA GLN A 28 -7.04 -6.02 0.04
C GLN A 28 -7.41 -5.07 -1.10
N ASN A 29 -6.99 -3.81 -0.98
CA ASN A 29 -7.05 -2.79 -2.03
C ASN A 29 -8.46 -2.62 -2.64
N GLY A 30 -9.51 -2.76 -1.83
CA GLY A 30 -10.90 -2.59 -2.26
C GLY A 30 -11.43 -3.74 -3.13
N GLY A 31 -10.78 -4.90 -3.10
CA GLY A 31 -11.30 -6.13 -3.70
C GLY A 31 -12.65 -6.54 -3.11
N ILE A 32 -13.47 -7.23 -3.91
CA ILE A 32 -14.81 -7.69 -3.52
C ILE A 32 -14.77 -9.20 -3.37
N CYS A 33 -15.29 -9.72 -2.26
CA CYS A 33 -15.36 -11.16 -2.07
C CYS A 33 -16.52 -11.77 -2.87
N ASN A 34 -16.23 -12.67 -3.80
CA ASN A 34 -17.26 -13.49 -4.41
C ASN A 34 -17.58 -14.65 -3.46
N THR A 35 -18.64 -14.51 -2.68
CA THR A 35 -19.06 -15.52 -1.69
C THR A 35 -19.53 -16.85 -2.31
N GLU A 36 -19.84 -16.90 -3.61
CA GLU A 36 -20.20 -18.13 -4.31
C GLU A 36 -18.97 -18.98 -4.64
N THR A 37 -17.87 -18.34 -5.02
CA THR A 37 -16.60 -19.01 -5.37
C THR A 37 -15.59 -19.04 -4.24
N GLY A 38 -15.74 -18.17 -3.25
CA GLY A 38 -14.78 -17.93 -2.17
C GLY A 38 -13.52 -17.19 -2.64
N LEU A 39 -13.53 -16.52 -3.80
CA LEU A 39 -12.35 -15.85 -4.37
C LEU A 39 -12.52 -14.33 -4.39
N CYS A 40 -11.42 -13.60 -4.15
CA CYS A 40 -11.40 -12.15 -4.27
C CYS A 40 -11.47 -11.71 -5.74
N MET A 41 -12.36 -10.78 -6.03
CA MET A 41 -12.43 -10.08 -7.31
C MET A 41 -11.65 -8.77 -7.20
N CYS A 42 -10.47 -8.75 -7.81
CA CYS A 42 -9.54 -7.63 -7.74
C CYS A 42 -9.98 -6.45 -8.61
N LYS A 43 -9.65 -5.25 -8.14
CA LYS A 43 -9.85 -4.00 -8.88
C LYS A 43 -8.77 -3.86 -9.97
N PRO A 44 -8.97 -2.99 -10.98
CA PRO A 44 -7.91 -2.68 -11.94
C PRO A 44 -6.61 -2.30 -11.24
N HIS A 45 -5.48 -2.74 -11.80
CA HIS A 45 -4.13 -2.54 -11.23
C HIS A 45 -3.88 -3.21 -9.87
N THR A 46 -4.68 -4.22 -9.52
CA THR A 46 -4.44 -5.07 -8.35
C THR A 46 -4.54 -6.55 -8.71
N SER A 47 -3.73 -7.39 -8.08
CA SER A 47 -3.69 -8.83 -8.33
C SER A 47 -3.22 -9.63 -7.12
N GLY A 48 -3.22 -10.96 -7.23
CA GLY A 48 -2.99 -11.87 -6.10
C GLY A 48 -4.27 -12.55 -5.64
N GLU A 49 -4.14 -13.47 -4.70
CA GLU A 49 -5.27 -14.25 -4.17
C GLU A 49 -6.22 -13.38 -3.34
N LYS A 50 -5.65 -12.38 -2.65
CA LYS A 50 -6.36 -11.40 -1.84
C LYS A 50 -6.21 -9.99 -2.42
N CYS A 51 -5.81 -9.84 -3.68
CA CYS A 51 -5.57 -8.55 -4.33
C CYS A 51 -4.47 -7.71 -3.64
N GLU A 52 -3.50 -8.37 -3.02
CA GLU A 52 -2.42 -7.77 -2.25
C GLU A 52 -1.33 -7.10 -3.11
N ASN A 53 -1.20 -7.52 -4.36
CA ASN A 53 -0.21 -6.97 -5.28
C ASN A 53 -0.78 -5.75 -5.98
N ILE A 54 -0.01 -4.67 -6.00
CA ILE A 54 -0.34 -3.42 -6.68
C ILE A 54 0.50 -3.33 -7.96
N GLU A 55 -0.15 -3.13 -9.10
CA GLU A 55 0.49 -3.12 -10.42
C GLU A 55 0.63 -1.70 -10.98
N GLY A 56 1.58 -1.48 -11.89
CA GLY A 56 1.80 -0.17 -12.51
C GLY A 56 2.65 0.82 -11.68
N CYS A 57 3.15 0.39 -10.53
CA CYS A 57 4.04 1.19 -9.68
C CYS A 57 5.34 1.61 -10.39
N ASP A 58 5.88 0.77 -11.29
CA ASP A 58 7.11 1.04 -12.03
C ASP A 58 7.03 2.32 -12.88
N SER A 59 5.82 2.70 -13.32
CA SER A 59 5.62 3.92 -14.12
C SER A 59 5.56 5.20 -13.28
N LEU A 60 5.41 5.07 -11.96
CA LEU A 60 5.24 6.21 -11.04
C LEU A 60 6.55 6.64 -10.37
N ASN A 61 7.58 5.77 -10.37
CA ASN A 61 8.87 6.01 -9.72
C ASN A 61 8.76 6.50 -8.27
N CYS A 62 7.78 6.00 -7.50
CA CYS A 62 7.50 6.51 -6.15
C CYS A 62 8.72 6.44 -5.21
N LEU A 63 9.57 5.42 -5.36
CA LEU A 63 10.75 5.27 -4.53
C LEU A 63 11.78 6.41 -4.74
N GLU A 64 11.92 6.90 -5.97
CA GLU A 64 12.78 8.07 -6.26
C GLU A 64 12.22 9.35 -5.66
N LYS A 65 10.90 9.36 -5.40
CA LYS A 65 10.15 10.47 -4.80
C LYS A 65 9.98 10.33 -3.27
N SER A 66 10.75 9.44 -2.64
CA SER A 66 10.65 9.13 -1.19
C SER A 66 9.23 8.72 -0.75
N ALA A 67 8.54 7.96 -1.61
CA ALA A 67 7.16 7.56 -1.44
C ALA A 67 6.95 6.06 -1.69
N LYS A 68 5.87 5.53 -1.14
CA LYS A 68 5.35 4.19 -1.41
C LYS A 68 4.28 4.25 -2.47
N CYS A 69 4.35 3.28 -3.38
CA CYS A 69 3.23 3.01 -4.26
C CYS A 69 2.09 2.39 -3.45
N ILE A 70 0.89 2.97 -3.58
CA ILE A 70 -0.33 2.49 -2.95
C ILE A 70 -1.46 2.44 -3.97
N TYR A 71 -2.55 1.76 -3.62
CA TYR A 71 -3.81 1.79 -4.37
C TYR A 71 -4.79 2.74 -3.69
N ASP A 72 -5.19 3.80 -4.39
CA ASP A 72 -6.22 4.74 -3.95
C ASP A 72 -7.59 4.14 -4.29
N ILE A 73 -8.28 3.58 -3.29
CA ILE A 73 -9.56 2.90 -3.47
C ILE A 73 -10.64 3.85 -3.99
N ASP A 74 -10.63 5.10 -3.53
CA ASP A 74 -11.64 6.10 -3.90
C ASP A 74 -11.50 6.52 -5.37
N LYS A 75 -10.26 6.63 -5.85
CA LYS A 75 -9.96 6.94 -7.26
C LYS A 75 -9.87 5.70 -8.15
N SER A 76 -9.79 4.53 -7.55
CA SER A 76 -9.57 3.25 -8.23
C SER A 76 -8.30 3.23 -9.11
N GLU A 77 -7.22 3.86 -8.63
CA GLU A 77 -5.95 3.99 -9.35
C GLU A 77 -4.74 3.77 -8.44
N THR A 78 -3.58 3.54 -9.03
CA THR A 78 -2.31 3.50 -8.30
C THR A 78 -1.69 4.88 -8.19
N THR A 79 -1.14 5.19 -7.02
CA THR A 79 -0.57 6.51 -6.71
C THR A 79 0.60 6.40 -5.74
N CYS A 80 1.37 7.49 -5.60
CA CYS A 80 2.43 7.58 -4.60
C CYS A 80 1.87 8.23 -3.34
N LYS A 81 2.14 7.62 -2.18
CA LYS A 81 1.89 8.20 -0.86
C LYS A 81 3.21 8.30 -0.12
N CYS A 82 3.47 9.45 0.49
CA CYS A 82 4.69 9.64 1.25
C CYS A 82 4.82 8.63 2.39
N ASP A 83 6.06 8.22 2.65
CA ASP A 83 6.37 7.12 3.56
C ASP A 83 6.13 7.43 5.03
N ASP A 84 6.17 8.72 5.38
CA ASP A 84 6.02 9.22 6.74
C ASP A 84 4.84 10.19 6.84
N GLU A 85 4.04 10.06 7.90
CA GLU A 85 2.86 10.90 8.13
C GLU A 85 3.17 12.38 8.34
N ASN A 86 4.44 12.71 8.63
CA ASN A 86 4.93 14.07 8.79
C ASN A 86 5.74 14.57 7.59
N SER A 87 5.50 13.98 6.42
CA SER A 87 6.04 14.44 5.15
C SER A 87 4.93 15.00 4.28
N TYR A 88 5.25 16.01 3.47
CA TYR A 88 4.31 16.69 2.61
C TYR A 88 4.74 16.57 1.15
N TYR A 89 3.76 16.57 0.25
CA TYR A 89 4.00 16.45 -1.18
C TYR A 89 4.25 17.84 -1.77
N GLU A 90 5.45 18.08 -2.28
CA GLU A 90 5.84 19.34 -2.94
C GLU A 90 6.81 19.04 -4.09
N ASN A 91 6.67 19.76 -5.21
CA ASN A 91 7.49 19.58 -6.41
C ASN A 91 7.55 18.13 -6.92
N GLU A 92 6.44 17.39 -6.77
CA GLU A 92 6.32 15.96 -7.10
C GLU A 92 7.13 15.00 -6.23
N GLU A 93 7.64 15.45 -5.09
CA GLU A 93 8.43 14.66 -4.15
C GLU A 93 7.89 14.78 -2.72
N CYS A 94 8.17 13.76 -1.91
CA CYS A 94 7.84 13.78 -0.50
C CYS A 94 8.98 14.43 0.28
N ASN A 95 8.65 15.55 0.93
CA ASN A 95 9.58 16.35 1.70
C ASN A 95 9.27 16.20 3.20
N SER A 96 10.31 16.05 4.02
CA SER A 96 10.16 16.01 5.48
C SER A 96 9.68 17.36 5.99
N SER A 97 8.74 17.37 6.94
CA SER A 97 8.25 18.63 7.49
C SER A 97 9.37 19.34 8.27
N PRO A 98 9.58 20.65 8.04
CA PRO A 98 10.52 21.44 8.83
C PRO A 98 10.04 21.57 10.27
N CYS A 99 10.99 21.68 11.21
CA CYS A 99 10.69 21.81 12.63
C CYS A 99 11.70 22.73 13.34
N SER A 100 11.32 23.25 14.50
CA SER A 100 12.24 23.97 15.40
C SER A 100 12.54 23.22 16.70
N ASN A 101 11.68 22.28 17.08
CA ASN A 101 11.79 21.47 18.29
C ASN A 101 10.97 20.16 18.14
N ASP A 102 11.18 19.22 19.06
CA ASP A 102 10.56 17.88 19.00
C ASP A 102 9.02 17.91 19.14
N ASP A 103 8.41 18.94 19.73
CA ASP A 103 6.96 19.00 19.96
C ASP A 103 6.14 19.27 18.66
N GLU A 104 6.81 19.71 17.60
CA GLU A 104 6.24 19.90 16.26
C GLU A 104 6.21 18.59 15.45
N CYS A 105 6.86 17.55 15.94
CA CYS A 105 6.98 16.28 15.26
C CYS A 105 5.98 15.25 15.79
N GLU A 106 5.26 14.59 14.87
CA GLU A 106 4.40 13.47 15.23
C GLU A 106 5.21 12.30 15.81
N TYR A 107 4.75 11.73 16.92
CA TYR A 107 5.42 10.60 17.55
C TYR A 107 5.43 9.40 16.59
N PRO A 108 6.58 8.73 16.34
CA PRO A 108 7.83 8.72 17.12
C PRO A 108 8.99 9.56 16.54
N LEU A 109 8.71 10.55 15.70
CA LEU A 109 9.73 11.36 15.03
C LEU A 109 10.38 12.37 15.98
N LYS A 110 11.56 12.88 15.60
CA LYS A 110 12.28 13.94 16.32
C LYS A 110 12.76 15.02 15.37
N CYS A 111 12.94 16.22 15.90
CA CYS A 111 13.48 17.33 15.17
C CYS A 111 15.00 17.23 15.09
N ILE A 112 15.51 16.84 13.92
CA ILE A 112 16.94 16.62 13.70
C ILE A 112 17.46 17.49 12.57
N ASP A 113 18.72 17.90 12.68
CA ASP A 113 19.44 18.56 11.59
C ASP A 113 20.06 17.48 10.70
N GLU A 114 19.50 17.30 9.48
CA GLU A 114 20.01 16.32 8.51
C GLU A 114 21.27 16.81 7.78
N GLY A 115 21.74 18.03 8.06
CA GLY A 115 23.09 18.46 7.70
C GLY A 115 23.30 18.69 6.21
N PHE A 116 22.48 19.53 5.58
CA PHE A 116 22.72 20.02 4.20
C PHE A 116 22.35 21.51 3.99
N GLY A 117 22.14 22.26 5.08
CA GLY A 117 21.71 23.66 5.02
C GLY A 117 20.20 23.84 4.81
N GLU A 118 19.42 22.75 4.87
CA GLU A 118 17.96 22.75 4.70
C GLU A 118 17.18 23.02 5.99
N GLY A 119 17.89 23.19 7.11
CA GLY A 119 17.28 23.37 8.44
C GLY A 119 16.99 22.03 9.11
N GLN A 120 16.25 22.09 10.22
CA GLN A 120 15.87 20.90 10.98
C GLN A 120 14.55 20.35 10.46
N VAL A 121 14.42 19.03 10.41
CA VAL A 121 13.23 18.33 9.93
C VAL A 121 12.81 17.22 10.88
N CYS A 122 11.53 16.87 10.85
CA CYS A 122 11.00 15.74 11.62
C CYS A 122 11.37 14.42 10.94
N SER A 123 12.28 13.66 11.55
CA SER A 123 12.78 12.40 11.00
C SER A 123 13.05 11.37 12.10
N ARG A 124 13.22 10.10 11.73
CA ARG A 124 13.55 9.02 12.68
C ARG A 124 15.04 9.03 12.98
N LYS A 125 15.38 9.01 14.27
CA LYS A 125 16.76 8.91 14.74
C LYS A 125 17.28 7.47 14.72
#